data_AF-A0A5C7LI22-F1
#
_entry.id   AF-A0A5C7LI22-F1
#
_cell.length_a   1.000
_cell.length_b   1.000
_cell.length_c   1.000
_cell.angle_alpha   90.00
_cell.angle_beta   90.00
_cell.angle_gamma   90.00
#
_symmetry.space_group_name_H-M   'P 1'
#
loop_
_entity.id
_entity.type
_entity.pdbx_description
1 polymer ?
#
loop_
_entity_poly.entity_id
_entity_poly.type
_entity_poly.pdbx_seq_one_letter_code
_entity_poly.pdbx_strand_id
1 'polypeptide(L)'
;MSVYISLFHGRNDPDAIMEDWGEPGPLLGPFEWIQVSYLKNIRVGFLDEKGKNQDGMFAVVDDMVFYDGMYYGDYDILSASRLSTRDMKKSMAERFDQSLTKVTQERDV
;
A
#
# COMPACT_ATOMS: atom_id res chain seq x y z
N MET A 1 -14.35 -12.46 1.94
CA MET A 1 -13.40 -12.65 0.82
C MET A 1 -12.41 -11.51 0.94
N SER A 2 -11.10 -11.78 0.92
CA SER A 2 -10.09 -10.73 1.19
C SER A 2 -9.50 -10.19 -0.10
N VAL A 3 -9.13 -8.91 -0.07
CA VAL A 3 -8.40 -8.21 -1.12
C VAL A 3 -7.07 -7.70 -0.60
N TYR A 4 -6.13 -7.48 -1.49
CA TYR A 4 -4.75 -7.07 -1.19
C TYR A 4 -4.33 -5.96 -2.16
N ILE A 5 -3.37 -5.14 -1.74
CA ILE A 5 -2.70 -4.19 -2.63
C ILE A 5 -1.22 -4.57 -2.74
N SER A 6 -0.71 -4.69 -3.97
CA SER A 6 0.72 -4.89 -4.22
C SER A 6 1.29 -3.59 -4.77
N LEU A 7 2.39 -3.10 -4.20
CA LEU A 7 3.03 -1.85 -4.61
C LEU A 7 4.27 -2.12 -5.47
N PHE A 8 4.54 -1.24 -6.44
CA PHE A 8 5.64 -1.40 -7.40
C PHE A 8 6.32 -0.08 -7.71
N HIS A 9 7.53 -0.16 -8.29
CA HIS A 9 8.28 0.98 -8.77
C HIS A 9 8.59 2.01 -7.68
N GLY A 10 9.10 1.49 -6.56
CA GLY A 10 9.44 2.24 -5.36
C GLY A 10 10.68 3.11 -5.56
N ARG A 11 10.61 4.35 -5.04
CA ARG A 11 11.72 5.30 -4.93
C ARG A 11 11.70 5.99 -3.57
N ASN A 12 12.85 6.45 -3.08
CA ASN A 12 12.96 7.14 -1.80
C ASN A 12 12.82 8.68 -1.90
N ASP A 13 12.82 9.21 -3.12
CA ASP A 13 12.54 10.61 -3.43
C ASP A 13 11.55 10.67 -4.61
N PRO A 14 10.36 11.26 -4.45
CA PRO A 14 9.34 11.28 -5.51
C PRO A 14 9.81 12.04 -6.76
N ASP A 15 10.73 13.00 -6.59
CA ASP A 15 11.30 13.79 -7.68
C ASP A 15 12.45 13.06 -8.41
N ALA A 16 12.80 11.84 -7.99
CA ALA A 16 13.87 11.07 -8.61
C ALA A 16 13.51 10.73 -10.07
N ILE A 17 14.38 11.14 -10.99
CA ILE A 17 14.34 10.67 -12.37
C ILE A 17 14.87 9.25 -12.40
N MET A 18 14.01 8.29 -12.74
CA MET A 18 14.35 6.88 -12.76
C MET A 18 14.70 6.42 -14.18
N GLU A 19 15.84 5.75 -14.31
CA GLU A 19 16.24 5.09 -15.56
C GLU A 19 15.88 3.59 -15.57
N ASP A 20 15.42 3.05 -14.43
CA ASP A 20 14.99 1.67 -14.23
C ASP A 20 13.54 1.56 -13.71
N TRP A 21 13.13 0.34 -13.35
CA TRP A 21 11.80 0.05 -12.82
C TRP A 21 11.67 0.24 -11.31
N GLY A 22 12.71 0.71 -10.61
CA GLY A 22 12.67 0.92 -9.17
C GLY A 22 12.62 -0.32 -8.30
N GLU A 23 12.44 -0.06 -7.00
CA GLU A 23 12.41 -1.11 -5.98
C GLU A 23 11.05 -1.84 -5.96
N PRO A 24 11.03 -3.17 -5.77
CA PRO A 24 9.79 -3.90 -5.57
C PRO A 24 9.14 -3.48 -4.24
N GLY A 25 7.81 -3.31 -4.23
CA GLY A 25 7.06 -2.94 -3.05
C GLY A 25 6.44 -4.12 -2.30
N PRO A 26 5.81 -3.85 -1.14
CA PRO A 26 5.15 -4.87 -0.35
C PRO A 26 3.82 -5.32 -0.95
N LEU A 27 3.39 -6.51 -0.52
CA LEU A 27 2.01 -6.99 -0.67
C LEU A 27 1.30 -6.76 0.66
N LEU A 28 0.36 -5.82 0.71
CA LEU A 28 -0.32 -5.42 1.92
C LEU A 28 -1.74 -6.00 1.98
N GLY A 29 -2.14 -6.40 3.18
CA GLY A 29 -3.42 -7.02 3.48
C GLY A 29 -3.29 -8.14 4.52
N PRO A 30 -4.34 -8.96 4.72
CA PRO A 30 -5.62 -8.90 4.02
C PRO A 30 -6.47 -7.67 4.39
N PHE A 31 -7.12 -7.09 3.38
CA PHE A 31 -8.17 -6.08 3.57
C PHE A 31 -9.55 -6.69 3.29
N GLU A 32 -10.57 -6.15 3.94
CA GLU A 32 -11.98 -6.46 3.67
C GLU A 32 -12.47 -5.74 2.42
N TRP A 33 -11.98 -4.52 2.19
CA TRP A 33 -12.28 -3.71 1.01
C TRP A 33 -11.15 -2.71 0.74
N ILE A 34 -11.04 -2.29 -0.52
CA ILE A 34 -10.20 -1.19 -0.98
C ILE A 34 -11.08 -0.26 -1.80
N GLN A 35 -11.03 1.03 -1.51
CA GLN A 35 -11.71 2.07 -2.26
C GLN A 35 -10.68 3.05 -2.82
N VAL A 36 -10.78 3.35 -4.11
CA VAL A 36 -9.99 4.40 -4.75
C VAL A 36 -10.94 5.50 -5.21
N SER A 37 -10.64 6.76 -4.90
CA SER A 37 -11.44 7.91 -5.35
C SER A 37 -10.54 9.02 -5.88
N TYR A 38 -10.84 9.46 -7.11
CA TYR A 38 -10.06 10.46 -7.85
C TYR A 38 -8.56 10.10 -7.98
N LEU A 39 -8.25 8.80 -8.01
CA LEU A 39 -6.89 8.24 -8.07
C LEU A 39 -5.95 8.58 -6.89
N LYS A 40 -6.32 9.51 -6.01
CA LYS A 40 -5.49 9.98 -4.89
C LYS A 40 -5.95 9.50 -3.51
N ASN A 41 -7.20 9.12 -3.37
CA ASN A 41 -7.75 8.68 -2.08
C ASN A 41 -7.86 7.16 -2.06
N ILE A 42 -6.83 6.48 -1.57
CA ILE A 42 -6.80 5.02 -1.42
C ILE A 42 -7.12 4.69 0.03
N ARG A 43 -8.34 4.20 0.27
CA ARG A 43 -8.84 3.79 1.59
C ARG A 43 -8.97 2.28 1.68
N VAL A 44 -8.78 1.74 2.87
CA VAL A 44 -8.85 0.31 3.12
C VAL A 44 -9.61 0.01 4.41
N GLY A 45 -10.33 -1.10 4.44
CA GLY A 45 -10.90 -1.66 5.67
C GLY A 45 -10.16 -2.93 6.07
N PHE A 46 -9.84 -3.09 7.34
CA PHE A 46 -9.14 -4.26 7.86
C PHE A 46 -9.51 -4.55 9.31
N LEU A 47 -9.15 -5.75 9.78
CA LEU A 47 -9.25 -6.13 11.17
C LEU A 47 -7.92 -5.85 11.86
N ASP A 48 -7.94 -5.18 13.01
CA ASP A 48 -6.76 -5.11 13.88
C ASP A 48 -6.45 -6.47 14.53
N GLU A 49 -5.37 -6.53 15.30
CA GLU A 49 -4.93 -7.75 15.98
C GLU A 49 -5.95 -8.33 16.96
N LYS A 50 -6.91 -7.50 17.41
CA LYS A 50 -8.00 -7.90 18.31
C LYS A 50 -9.26 -8.28 17.54
N GLY A 51 -9.21 -8.30 16.21
CA GLY A 51 -10.34 -8.62 15.35
C GLY A 51 -11.37 -7.50 15.25
N LYS A 52 -11.01 -6.25 15.56
CA LYS A 52 -11.91 -5.10 15.44
C LYS A 52 -11.72 -4.42 14.09
N ASN A 53 -12.83 -4.02 13.47
CA ASN A 53 -12.82 -3.24 12.23
C ASN A 53 -12.10 -1.91 12.41
N GLN A 54 -11.21 -1.61 11.46
CA GLN A 54 -10.47 -0.37 11.33
C GLN A 54 -10.51 0.10 9.88
N ASP A 55 -10.39 1.41 9.72
CA ASP A 55 -10.24 2.06 8.42
C ASP A 55 -8.85 2.67 8.32
N GLY A 56 -8.25 2.54 7.15
CA GLY A 56 -6.95 3.09 6.81
C GLY A 56 -6.99 3.93 5.53
N MET A 57 -5.96 4.74 5.34
CA MET A 57 -5.76 5.54 4.13
C MET A 57 -4.28 5.66 3.81
N PHE A 58 -3.93 5.49 2.54
CA PHE A 58 -2.60 5.78 2.04
C PHE A 58 -2.47 7.25 1.69
N ALA A 59 -1.36 7.87 2.08
CA ALA A 59 -0.98 9.13 1.46
C ALA A 59 -0.59 8.87 -0.01
N VAL A 60 -1.02 9.77 -0.88
CA VAL A 60 -0.59 9.82 -2.27
C VAL A 60 0.09 11.16 -2.47
N VAL A 61 1.36 11.15 -2.86
CA VAL A 61 2.15 12.35 -3.16
C VAL A 61 2.32 12.41 -4.65
N ASP A 62 1.87 13.52 -5.25
CA ASP A 62 1.67 13.67 -6.69
C ASP A 62 0.73 12.59 -7.25
N ASP A 63 1.30 11.53 -7.83
CA ASP A 63 0.64 10.35 -8.37
C ASP A 63 1.13 9.03 -7.76
N MET A 64 1.98 9.08 -6.72
CA MET A 64 2.62 7.91 -6.11
C MET A 64 2.05 7.57 -4.73
N VAL A 65 1.84 6.29 -4.48
CA VAL A 65 1.40 5.77 -3.18
C VAL A 65 2.58 5.75 -2.21
N PHE A 66 2.44 6.38 -1.05
CA PHE A 66 3.47 6.35 -0.02
C PHE A 66 3.27 5.19 0.96
N TYR A 67 4.34 4.44 1.22
CA TYR A 67 4.38 3.47 2.31
C TYR A 67 5.83 3.26 2.80
N ASP A 68 6.02 3.32 4.12
CA ASP A 68 7.29 3.00 4.79
C ASP A 68 8.51 3.73 4.21
N GLY A 69 8.36 5.04 3.96
CA GLY A 69 9.45 5.88 3.45
C GLY A 69 9.68 5.80 1.94
N MET A 70 8.88 5.01 1.21
CA MET A 70 8.99 4.83 -0.23
C MET A 70 7.74 5.34 -0.97
N TYR A 71 7.96 5.81 -2.19
CA TYR A 71 6.95 6.32 -3.11
C TYR A 71 6.83 5.35 -4.28
N TYR A 72 5.65 4.75 -4.44
CA TYR A 72 5.37 3.69 -5.40
C TYR A 72 4.53 4.22 -6.56
N GLY A 73 5.02 4.05 -7.78
CA GLY A 73 4.36 4.54 -8.99
C GLY A 73 3.11 3.75 -9.36
N ASP A 74 3.13 2.44 -9.15
CA ASP A 74 2.05 1.55 -9.55
C ASP A 74 1.57 0.69 -8.37
N TYR A 75 0.31 0.25 -8.47
CA TYR A 75 -0.24 -0.74 -7.58
C TYR A 75 -1.29 -1.63 -8.25
N ASP A 76 -1.32 -2.90 -7.84
CA ASP A 76 -2.37 -3.84 -8.20
C ASP A 76 -3.33 -4.07 -7.04
N ILE A 77 -4.62 -4.17 -7.33
CA ILE A 77 -5.63 -4.67 -6.39
C ILE A 77 -5.93 -6.12 -6.73
N LEU A 78 -5.63 -7.03 -5.80
CA LEU A 78 -5.66 -8.48 -6.02
C LEU A 78 -6.67 -9.15 -5.10
N SER A 79 -7.42 -10.11 -5.64
CA SER A 79 -8.20 -11.04 -4.80
C SER A 79 -7.28 -12.10 -4.19
N ALA A 80 -7.61 -12.57 -2.98
CA ALA A 80 -6.87 -13.66 -2.32
C ALA A 80 -6.64 -14.89 -3.22
N SER A 81 -7.58 -15.18 -4.13
CA SER A 81 -7.49 -16.30 -5.07
C SER A 81 -6.39 -16.17 -6.14
N ARG A 82 -5.80 -14.99 -6.32
CA ARG A 82 -4.67 -14.75 -7.23
C ARG A 82 -3.32 -14.92 -6.55
N LEU A 83 -3.29 -15.07 -5.23
CA LEU A 83 -2.08 -15.13 -4.43
C LEU A 83 -1.72 -16.56 -4.05
N SER A 84 -0.42 -16.87 -4.05
CA SER A 84 0.04 -18.14 -3.50
C SER A 84 -0.09 -18.14 -1.97
N THR A 85 -0.09 -19.33 -1.36
CA THR A 85 -0.03 -19.45 0.11
C THR A 85 1.21 -18.79 0.69
N ARG A 86 2.32 -18.75 -0.05
CA ARG A 86 3.55 -18.09 0.37
C ARG A 86 3.35 -16.57 0.45
N ASP A 87 2.73 -15.98 -0.57
CA ASP A 87 2.50 -14.52 -0.63
C ASP A 87 1.55 -14.08 0.48
N MET A 88 0.47 -14.83 0.69
CA MET A 88 -0.46 -14.57 1.80
C MET A 88 0.24 -14.65 3.16
N LYS A 89 1.08 -15.68 3.39
CA LYS A 89 1.86 -15.80 4.63
C LYS A 89 2.84 -14.66 4.83
N LYS A 90 3.53 -14.24 3.76
CA LYS A 90 4.47 -13.11 3.79
C LYS A 90 3.74 -11.83 4.18
N SER A 91 2.65 -11.51 3.48
CA SER A 91 1.81 -10.34 3.75
C SER A 91 1.31 -10.31 5.20
N MET A 92 0.80 -11.43 5.70
CA MET A 92 0.35 -11.54 7.09
C MET A 92 1.47 -11.42 8.14
N ALA A 93 2.70 -11.80 7.79
CA ALA A 93 3.85 -11.68 8.68
C ALA A 93 4.35 -10.23 8.74
N GLU A 94 4.36 -9.53 7.61
CA GLU A 94 4.77 -8.12 7.52
C GLU A 94 3.73 -7.18 8.16
N ARG A 95 2.44 -7.54 8.06
CA ARG A 95 1.27 -6.78 8.55
C ARG A 95 1.17 -5.37 7.98
N PHE A 96 -0.05 -4.98 7.62
CA PHE A 96 -0.31 -3.59 7.28
C PHE A 96 -0.21 -2.72 8.53
N ASP A 97 0.57 -1.63 8.45
CA ASP A 97 0.67 -0.61 9.48
C ASP A 97 0.26 0.75 8.92
N GLN A 98 -0.86 1.26 9.39
CA GLN A 98 -1.42 2.56 9.00
C GLN A 98 -0.50 3.74 9.38
N SER A 99 0.41 3.59 10.34
CA SER A 99 1.36 4.63 10.69
C SER A 99 2.41 4.84 9.59
N LEU A 100 2.71 3.81 8.81
CA LEU A 100 3.68 3.84 7.71
C LEU A 100 3.13 4.45 6.42
N THR A 101 1.84 4.76 6.37
CA THR A 101 1.21 5.31 5.18
C THR A 101 1.23 6.84 5.12
N LYS A 102 1.83 7.50 6.13
CA LYS A 102 1.85 8.95 6.27
C LYS A 102 3.22 9.51 5.93
N VAL A 103 3.24 10.58 5.14
CA VAL A 103 4.46 11.33 4.89
C VAL A 103 4.76 12.17 6.14
N THR A 104 5.96 12.01 6.71
CA THR A 104 6.39 12.71 7.92
C THR A 104 7.05 14.06 7.65
N GLN A 105 7.34 14.38 6.39
CA GLN A 105 7.77 15.70 5.95
C GLN A 105 6.62 16.39 5.24
N GLU A 106 6.32 17.63 5.63
CA GLU A 106 5.44 18.53 4.88
C GLU A 106 6.08 18.78 3.51
N ARG A 107 5.67 18.01 2.49
CA ARG A 107 5.72 18.45 1.09
C ARG A 107 4.30 18.88 0.77
N ASP A 108 4.15 20.08 0.20
CA ASP A 108 2.86 20.68 -0.11
C ASP A 108 1.99 19.67 -0.88
N VAL A 109 0.88 19.25 -0.26
CA VAL A 109 -0.12 18.34 -0.83
C VAL A 109 -1.09 19.12 -1.71
#